data_AF-A0A1X0KBK7-F1
#
_entry.id   AF-A0A1X0KBK7-F1
#
_cell.length_a   1.000
_cell.length_b   1.000
_cell.length_c   1.000
_cell.angle_alpha   90.00
_cell.angle_beta   90.00
_cell.angle_gamma   90.00
#
_symmetry.space_group_name_H-M   'P 1'
#
loop_
_entity.id
_entity.type
_entity.pdbx_description
1 polymer ?
#
loop_
_entity_poly.entity_id
_entity_poly.type
_entity_poly.pdbx_seq_one_letter_code
_entity_poly.pdbx_strand_id
1 'polypeptide(L)' 'MSWAKREARALAETTLTGDALLAELEDYVRVHNPRLTDVRLERATATEDYDDEVQPPRRWYVVTYLADDGEGYGIKP' A
#
# COMPACT_ATOMS: atom_id res chain seq x y z
N MET A 1 12.97 -16.80 -1.01
CA MET A 1 11.70 -16.12 -1.28
C MET A 1 11.03 -15.89 0.06
N SER A 2 11.37 -14.79 0.73
CA SER A 2 10.91 -14.52 2.09
C SER A 2 9.94 -13.36 2.02
N TRP A 3 8.66 -13.69 1.93
CA TRP A 3 7.60 -12.70 1.86
C TRP A 3 7.33 -12.20 3.27
N ALA A 4 7.59 -10.92 3.52
CA ALA A 4 7.33 -10.28 4.79
C ALA A 4 5.98 -9.56 4.74
N LYS A 5 5.12 -9.82 5.72
CA LYS A 5 3.88 -9.07 5.90
C LYS A 5 4.20 -7.71 6.49
N ARG A 6 3.83 -6.67 5.75
CA ARG A 6 4.09 -5.27 6.07
C ARG A 6 2.77 -4.51 5.99
N GLU A 7 2.73 -3.41 6.70
CA GLU A 7 1.62 -2.47 6.65
C GLU A 7 2.17 -1.11 6.20
N ALA A 8 1.46 -0.44 5.30
CA ALA A 8 1.76 0.92 4.92
C ALA A 8 0.48 1.74 4.82
N ARG A 9 0.64 3.05 4.90
CA ARG A 9 -0.41 4.01 4.56
C ARG A 9 -0.25 4.39 3.10
N ALA A 10 -1.30 4.25 2.32
CA ALA A 10 -1.35 4.64 0.92
C ALA A 10 -2.53 5.57 0.66
N LEU A 11 -2.32 6.56 -0.20
CA LEU A 11 -3.37 7.45 -0.67
C LEU A 11 -3.93 6.90 -1.98
N ALA A 12 -5.25 6.89 -2.08
CA ALA A 12 -5.93 6.63 -3.34
C ALA A 12 -7.14 7.54 -3.49
N GLU A 13 -7.50 7.81 -4.74
CA GLU A 13 -8.67 8.61 -5.07
C GLU A 13 -9.96 7.92 -4.62
N THR A 14 -10.84 8.67 -3.94
CA THR A 14 -12.10 8.13 -3.39
C THR A 14 -13.09 7.67 -4.47
N THR A 15 -12.90 8.14 -5.69
CA THR A 15 -13.67 7.75 -6.87
C THR A 15 -13.28 6.37 -7.40
N LEU A 16 -12.10 5.85 -7.03
CA LEU A 16 -11.64 4.53 -7.44
C LEU A 16 -12.28 3.44 -6.59
N THR A 17 -12.68 2.35 -7.25
CA THR A 17 -13.30 1.19 -6.59
C THR A 17 -12.80 -0.11 -7.23
N GLY A 18 -12.93 -1.22 -6.49
CA GLY A 18 -12.51 -2.54 -6.98
C GLY A 18 -11.02 -2.59 -7.34
N ASP A 19 -10.71 -3.16 -8.50
CA ASP A 19 -9.33 -3.35 -8.96
C ASP A 19 -8.57 -2.04 -9.21
N ALA A 20 -9.26 -0.97 -9.63
CA ALA A 20 -8.62 0.32 -9.88
C ALA A 20 -8.07 0.94 -8.59
N LEU A 21 -8.83 0.81 -7.49
CA LEU A 21 -8.39 1.24 -6.17
C LEU A 21 -7.17 0.41 -5.70
N LEU A 22 -7.21 -0.90 -5.89
CA LEU A 22 -6.10 -1.78 -5.50
C LEU A 22 -4.84 -1.47 -6.31
N ALA A 23 -4.96 -1.25 -7.62
CA ALA A 23 -3.83 -0.91 -8.48
C ALA A 23 -3.16 0.40 -8.04
N GLU A 24 -3.94 1.45 -7.73
CA GLU A 24 -3.39 2.73 -7.27
C GLU A 24 -2.69 2.61 -5.91
N LEU A 25 -3.29 1.86 -4.97
CA LEU A 25 -2.68 1.62 -3.67
C LEU A 25 -1.37 0.82 -3.79
N GLU A 26 -1.31 -0.16 -4.71
CA GLU A 26 -0.10 -0.93 -4.96
C GLU A 26 1.00 -0.06 -5.56
N ASP A 27 0.63 0.77 -6.54
CA ASP A 27 1.56 1.70 -7.18
C ASP A 27 2.14 2.70 -6.17
N TYR A 28 1.28 3.29 -5.32
CA TYR A 28 1.72 4.19 -4.25
C TYR A 28 2.74 3.51 -3.31
N VAL A 29 2.46 2.28 -2.89
CA VAL A 29 3.40 1.50 -2.04
C VAL A 29 4.71 1.25 -2.78
N ARG A 30 4.66 0.87 -4.06
CA ARG A 30 5.85 0.59 -4.88
C ARG A 30 6.71 1.85 -5.09
N VAL A 31 6.08 2.99 -5.37
CA VAL A 31 6.76 4.29 -5.54
C VAL A 31 7.45 4.74 -4.25
N HIS A 32 6.79 4.57 -3.10
CA HIS A 32 7.37 4.95 -1.81
C HIS A 32 8.35 3.94 -1.24
N ASN A 33 8.36 2.70 -1.73
CA ASN A 33 9.25 1.64 -1.27
C ASN A 33 10.02 1.03 -2.45
N PRO A 34 10.96 1.79 -3.06
CA PRO A 34 11.73 1.33 -4.22
C PRO A 34 12.67 0.15 -3.93
N ARG A 35 12.78 -0.27 -2.66
CA ARG A 35 13.55 -1.44 -2.22
C ARG A 35 12.77 -2.75 -2.34
N LEU A 36 11.45 -2.68 -2.51
CA LEU A 36 10.61 -3.88 -2.61
C LEU A 36 10.68 -4.36 -4.05
N THR A 37 11.04 -5.64 -4.22
CA THR A 37 11.16 -6.25 -5.55
C THR A 37 9.80 -6.73 -6.03
N ASP A 38 9.03 -7.31 -5.11
CA ASP A 38 7.65 -7.74 -5.31
C ASP A 38 6.78 -7.17 -4.18
N VAL A 39 5.60 -6.67 -4.52
CA VAL A 39 4.60 -6.15 -3.59
C VAL A 39 3.26 -6.74 -3.99
N ARG A 40 2.57 -7.34 -3.03
CA ARG A 40 1.23 -7.88 -3.21
C ARG A 40 0.32 -7.44 -2.09
N LEU A 41 -0.70 -6.65 -2.43
CA LEU A 41 -1.73 -6.25 -1.48
C LEU A 41 -2.54 -7.49 -1.02
N GLU A 42 -2.67 -7.65 0.29
CA GLU A 42 -3.60 -8.62 0.90
C GLU A 42 -4.90 -7.96 1.31
N ARG A 43 -4.81 -6.73 1.83
CA ARG A 43 -5.96 -6.01 2.39
C ARG A 43 -5.76 -4.52 2.26
N ALA A 44 -6.83 -3.80 1.95
CA ALA A 44 -6.89 -2.35 2.05
C ALA A 44 -8.05 -1.96 2.97
N THR A 45 -7.75 -1.21 4.02
CA THR A 45 -8.73 -0.71 4.97
C THR A 45 -8.76 0.82 4.88
N ALA A 46 -9.91 1.36 4.49
CA ALA A 46 -10.10 2.80 4.41
C ALA A 46 -10.09 3.41 5.81
N THR A 47 -9.33 4.49 6.00
CA THR A 47 -9.27 5.23 7.28
C THR A 47 -10.23 6.41 7.27
N GLU A 48 -10.46 7.08 8.39
CA GLU A 48 -11.33 8.26 8.45
C GLU A 48 -10.63 9.56 8.00
N ASP A 49 -9.42 9.43 7.45
CA ASP A 49 -8.55 10.54 7.07
C ASP A 49 -8.59 10.74 5.55
N TYR A 50 -8.88 11.97 5.16
CA TYR A 50 -9.05 12.39 3.78
C TYR A 50 -8.10 13.53 3.47
N ASP A 51 -7.56 13.48 2.26
CA ASP A 51 -6.79 14.55 1.67
C ASP A 51 -7.72 15.29 0.69
N ASP A 52 -8.36 16.33 1.24
CA ASP A 52 -9.24 17.25 0.52
C ASP A 52 -8.46 18.38 -0.16
N GLU A 53 -7.12 18.39 -0.09
CA GLU A 53 -6.29 19.42 -0.73
C GLU A 53 -6.22 19.22 -2.26
N VAL A 54 -6.53 18.02 -2.75
CA VAL A 54 -6.54 17.64 -4.16
C VAL A 54 -7.93 17.24 -4.64
N GLN A 55 -8.25 17.54 -5.91
CA GLN A 55 -9.48 17.09 -6.57
C GLN A 55 -9.13 16.10 -7.70
N PRO A 56 -9.66 14.87 -7.69
CA PRO A 56 -10.63 14.31 -6.73
C PRO A 56 -10.06 14.12 -5.32
N PRO A 57 -10.89 14.19 -4.26
CA PRO A 57 -10.43 13.99 -2.90
C PRO A 57 -9.88 12.58 -2.75
N ARG A 58 -8.73 12.49 -2.10
CA ARG A 58 -8.07 11.22 -1.81
C ARG A 58 -8.37 10.81 -0.38
N ARG A 59 -8.35 9.50 -0.14
CA ARG A 59 -8.53 8.95 1.19
C ARG A 59 -7.32 8.12 1.55
N TRP A 60 -6.94 8.18 2.82
CA TRP A 60 -5.89 7.33 3.32
C TRP A 60 -6.44 5.92 3.56
N TYR A 61 -5.71 4.94 3.05
CA TYR A 61 -5.96 3.53 3.28
C TYR A 61 -4.77 2.94 4.03
N VAL A 62 -5.06 2.18 5.08
CA VAL A 62 -4.10 1.27 5.69
C VAL A 62 -4.10 0.01 4.86
N VAL A 63 -3.01 -0.23 4.16
CA VAL A 63 -2.84 -1.38 3.30
C VAL A 63 -1.89 -2.38 3.93
N THR A 64 -2.35 -3.60 4.02
CA THR A 64 -1.53 -4.74 4.41
C THR A 64 -1.08 -5.43 3.14
N TYR A 65 0.22 -5.58 2.98
CA TYR A 65 0.82 -6.22 1.81
C TYR A 65 1.91 -7.20 2.23
N LEU A 66 2.14 -8.17 1.36
CA LEU A 66 3.34 -8.99 1.42
C LEU A 66 4.34 -8.42 0.45
N ALA A 67 5.57 -8.22 0.89
CA ALA A 67 6.65 -7.84 0.00
C ALA A 67 7.88 -8.71 0.20
N ASP A 68 8.58 -8.95 -0.91
CA ASP A 68 9.92 -9.54 -0.91
C ASP A 68 10.92 -8.38 -1.08
N ASP A 69 11.60 -8.07 0.01
CA ASP A 69 12.66 -7.08 0.09
C ASP A 69 14.04 -7.69 -0.21
N GLY A 70 14.09 -8.96 -0.66
CA GLY A 70 15.33 -9.72 -0.84
C GLY A 70 16.09 -10.01 0.46
N GLU A 71 15.66 -9.43 1.59
CA GLU A 71 16.23 -9.63 2.92
C GLU A 71 15.44 -10.73 3.62
N GLY A 72 15.90 -11.96 3.45
CA GLY A 72 15.34 -13.11 4.18
C GLY A 72 15.16 -12.83 5.68
N TYR A 73 13.90 -12.67 6.10
CA TYR A 73 13.41 -12.73 7.48
C TYR A 73 14.31 -12.05 8.52
N GLY A 74 14.37 -10.72 8.51
CA GLY A 74 14.91 -9.94 9.61
C GLY A 74 13.97 -9.97 10.82
N ILE A 75 14.05 -11.01 11.65
CA ILE A 75 13.51 -10.97 13.01
C ILE A 75 14.26 -9.86 13.73
N LYS A 76 13.59 -8.73 14.02
CA LYS A 76 14.14 -7.74 14.94
C LYS A 76 14.10 -8.35 16.36
N PRO A 77 15.23 -8.30 17.11
CA PRO A 77 15.32 -8.85 18.47
C PRO A 77 14.45 -8.11 19.48
#